data_AF-Q16ZH1-F1
#
_entry.id   AF-Q16ZH1-F1
#
_cell.length_a   1.000
_cell.length_b   1.000
_cell.length_c   1.000
_cell.angle_alpha   90.00
_cell.angle_beta   90.00
_cell.angle_gamma   90.00
#
_symmetry.space_group_name_H-M   'P 1'
#
loop_
_entity.id
_entity.type
_entity.pdbx_description
1 polymer ?
#
loop_
_entity_poly.entity_id
_entity_poly.type
_entity_poly.pdbx_seq_one_letter_code
_entity_poly.pdbx_strand_id
1 'polypeptide(L)'
;MDDAAMKQLIATLTGIAQGSAQRRFDVRDVKDLVVQFDPDIPTTPTAEQWVDSIVKAAALYQGNDEWKLQCGILNLNGAAKLWFTGVAVNTWDEFKTALIRDFPTSVDAVGIHQAMINRKKLPHESLETYFYSHVALGRKGKLADEAIIKYIVLGLEGRFGTITQVSTLPELLKQLKWLAEVRDLKPTEGHVRPSILKSAKSSGALSANIKCYRCNGEEDFVKIVFRISSEFSQEFL
;
A
#
# COMPACT_ATOMS: atom_id res chain seq x y z
N MET A 1 -53.48 -10.70 38.20
CA MET A 1 -52.18 -10.84 37.52
C MET A 1 -51.20 -10.08 38.38
N ASP A 2 -50.26 -10.80 38.97
CA ASP A 2 -49.21 -10.29 39.85
C ASP A 2 -48.20 -9.45 39.06
N ASP A 3 -47.73 -8.36 39.67
CA ASP A 3 -46.79 -7.40 39.07
C ASP A 3 -45.47 -8.06 38.62
N ALA A 4 -45.08 -9.14 39.30
CA ALA A 4 -43.90 -9.95 38.97
C ALA A 4 -44.06 -10.72 37.65
N ALA A 5 -45.20 -11.40 37.45
CA ALA A 5 -45.49 -12.07 36.19
C ALA A 5 -45.56 -11.08 35.01
N MET A 6 -46.13 -9.90 35.21
CA MET A 6 -46.20 -8.88 34.15
C MET A 6 -44.81 -8.33 33.80
N LYS A 7 -43.93 -8.11 34.78
CA LYS A 7 -42.53 -7.71 34.55
C LYS A 7 -41.72 -8.79 33.82
N GLN A 8 -41.89 -10.06 34.19
CA GLN A 8 -41.24 -11.16 33.48
C GLN A 8 -41.71 -11.26 32.02
N LEU A 9 -43.00 -11.06 31.78
CA LEU A 9 -43.57 -11.15 30.44
C LEU A 9 -43.10 -9.98 29.56
N ILE A 10 -43.00 -8.76 30.10
CA ILE A 10 -42.41 -7.60 29.41
C ILE A 10 -40.93 -7.81 29.13
N ALA A 11 -40.15 -8.35 30.08
CA ALA A 11 -38.74 -8.65 29.88
C ALA A 11 -38.53 -9.72 28.79
N THR A 12 -39.38 -10.74 28.78
CA THR A 12 -39.35 -11.82 27.78
C THR A 12 -39.72 -11.30 26.39
N LEU A 13 -40.79 -10.49 26.28
CA LEU A 13 -41.18 -9.88 25.01
C LEU A 13 -40.15 -8.88 24.50
N THR A 14 -39.50 -8.14 25.38
CA THR A 14 -38.41 -7.21 25.04
C THR A 14 -37.19 -7.98 24.54
N GLY A 15 -36.83 -9.11 25.16
CA GLY A 15 -35.78 -10.00 24.69
C GLY A 15 -36.08 -10.64 23.32
N ILE A 16 -37.34 -11.03 23.08
CA ILE A 16 -37.78 -11.57 21.78
C ILE A 16 -37.76 -10.49 20.69
N ALA A 17 -38.23 -9.28 20.99
CA ALA A 17 -38.18 -8.14 20.07
C ALA A 17 -36.73 -7.78 19.71
N GLN A 18 -35.82 -7.79 20.69
CA GLN A 18 -34.38 -7.56 20.49
C GLN A 18 -33.70 -8.69 19.70
N GLY A 19 -34.11 -9.96 19.89
CA GLY A 19 -33.59 -11.10 19.13
C GLY A 19 -34.08 -11.16 17.68
N SER A 20 -35.29 -10.64 17.41
CA SER A 20 -35.89 -10.63 16.07
C SER A 20 -35.41 -9.48 15.17
N ALA A 21 -34.80 -8.44 15.76
CA ALA A 21 -34.30 -7.25 15.06
C ALA A 21 -32.80 -7.31 14.76
N GLN A 22 -32.14 -8.47 14.93
CA GLN A 22 -30.79 -8.65 14.39
C GLN A 22 -30.88 -8.63 12.87
N ARG A 23 -30.49 -7.49 12.29
CA ARG A 23 -30.31 -7.32 10.85
C ARG A 23 -29.45 -8.48 10.36
N ARG A 24 -30.08 -9.45 9.67
CA ARG A 24 -29.35 -10.47 8.91
C ARG A 24 -28.63 -9.72 7.81
N PHE A 25 -27.33 -9.48 8.00
CA PHE A 25 -26.49 -8.91 6.96
C PHE A 25 -26.47 -9.89 5.78
N ASP A 26 -26.72 -9.38 4.57
CA ASP A 26 -26.52 -10.19 3.37
C ASP A 26 -25.01 -10.49 3.28
N VAL A 27 -24.66 -11.71 2.94
CA VAL A 27 -23.27 -12.15 2.67
C VAL A 27 -22.57 -11.20 1.70
N ARG A 28 -23.33 -10.59 0.78
CA ARG A 28 -22.84 -9.58 -0.16
C ARG A 28 -22.39 -8.28 0.51
N ASP A 29 -23.07 -7.86 1.58
CA ASP A 29 -22.72 -6.63 2.31
C ASP A 29 -21.38 -6.78 3.04
N VAL A 30 -20.94 -8.01 3.33
CA VAL A 30 -19.75 -8.28 4.16
C VAL A 30 -18.44 -8.23 3.39
N LYS A 31 -18.47 -8.48 2.07
CA LYS A 31 -17.28 -8.60 1.22
C LYS A 31 -16.59 -7.27 0.94
N ASP A 32 -17.32 -6.15 0.98
CA ASP A 32 -16.78 -4.83 0.64
C ASP A 32 -16.46 -3.98 1.89
N LEU A 33 -16.66 -4.53 3.10
CA LEU A 33 -16.46 -3.79 4.36
C LEU A 33 -15.02 -3.78 4.84
N VAL A 34 -14.25 -4.78 4.46
CA VAL A 34 -12.84 -4.89 4.80
C VAL A 34 -12.05 -5.22 3.54
N VAL A 35 -10.78 -4.80 3.52
CA VAL A 35 -9.87 -5.17 2.44
C VAL A 35 -9.67 -6.69 2.44
N GLN A 36 -9.45 -7.27 1.26
CA GLN A 36 -9.07 -8.67 1.17
C GLN A 36 -7.69 -8.92 1.81
N PHE A 37 -7.55 -10.06 2.46
CA PHE A 37 -6.29 -10.52 3.03
C PHE A 37 -5.61 -11.50 2.08
N ASP A 38 -4.53 -11.04 1.47
CA ASP A 38 -3.66 -11.84 0.62
C ASP A 38 -2.20 -11.67 1.07
N PRO A 39 -1.59 -12.67 1.72
CA PRO A 39 -0.25 -12.56 2.27
C PRO A 39 0.84 -12.37 1.20
N ASP A 40 0.57 -12.75 -0.06
CA ASP A 40 1.53 -12.63 -1.16
C ASP A 40 1.61 -11.20 -1.72
N ILE A 41 0.61 -10.36 -1.44
CA ILE A 41 0.59 -8.97 -1.86
C ILE A 41 1.35 -8.11 -0.84
N PRO A 42 2.42 -7.39 -1.23
CA PRO A 42 3.26 -6.64 -0.29
C PRO A 42 2.51 -5.58 0.52
N THR A 43 1.51 -4.93 -0.10
CA THR A 43 0.68 -3.88 0.51
C THR A 43 -0.43 -4.42 1.41
N THR A 44 -0.65 -5.74 1.45
CA THR A 44 -1.64 -6.33 2.37
C THR A 44 -1.21 -6.05 3.80
N PRO A 45 -2.15 -5.60 4.67
CA PRO A 45 -1.88 -5.43 6.09
C PRO A 45 -1.36 -6.72 6.73
N THR A 46 -0.70 -6.58 7.86
CA THR A 46 -0.38 -7.73 8.72
C THR A 46 -1.65 -8.45 9.18
N ALA A 47 -1.56 -9.73 9.56
CA ALA A 47 -2.70 -10.48 10.05
C ALA A 47 -3.38 -9.78 11.25
N GLU A 48 -2.59 -9.21 12.16
CA GLU A 48 -3.07 -8.45 13.31
C GLU A 48 -3.78 -7.16 12.88
N GLN A 49 -3.17 -6.35 12.00
CA GLN A 49 -3.79 -5.11 11.49
C GLN A 49 -5.09 -5.41 10.73
N TRP A 50 -5.13 -6.53 10.00
CA TRP A 50 -6.29 -6.95 9.25
C TRP A 50 -7.43 -7.41 10.17
N VAL A 51 -7.12 -8.25 11.17
CA VAL A 51 -8.07 -8.63 12.22
C VAL A 51 -8.63 -7.40 12.94
N ASP A 52 -7.79 -6.43 13.28
CA ASP A 52 -8.23 -5.18 13.90
C ASP A 52 -9.18 -4.39 12.99
N SER A 53 -9.01 -4.46 11.67
CA SER A 53 -9.93 -3.83 10.72
C SER A 53 -11.33 -4.46 10.77
N ILE A 54 -11.41 -5.78 10.92
CA ILE A 54 -12.67 -6.52 11.09
C ILE A 54 -13.33 -6.15 12.42
N VAL A 55 -12.56 -6.07 13.51
CA VAL A 55 -13.09 -5.66 14.82
C VAL A 55 -13.66 -4.25 14.79
N LYS A 56 -12.96 -3.32 14.11
CA LYS A 56 -13.45 -1.94 13.91
C LYS A 56 -14.72 -1.91 13.07
N ALA A 57 -14.79 -2.69 11.99
CA ALA A 57 -16.00 -2.82 11.19
C ALA A 57 -17.16 -3.37 12.03
N ALA A 58 -16.92 -4.43 12.80
CA ALA A 58 -17.92 -5.02 13.69
C ALA A 58 -18.45 -4.00 14.71
N ALA A 59 -17.61 -3.11 15.25
CA ALA A 59 -18.06 -2.04 16.13
C ALA A 59 -19.00 -1.03 15.44
N LEU A 60 -18.75 -0.71 14.17
CA LEU A 60 -19.58 0.21 13.38
C LEU A 60 -20.92 -0.42 12.98
N TYR A 61 -20.91 -1.71 12.62
CA TYR A 61 -22.07 -2.43 12.11
C TYR A 61 -22.78 -3.27 13.17
N GLN A 62 -22.36 -3.20 14.44
CA GLN A 62 -22.88 -4.03 15.54
C GLN A 62 -22.78 -5.53 15.23
N GLY A 63 -21.66 -5.93 14.60
CA GLY A 63 -21.37 -7.31 14.24
C GLY A 63 -20.99 -8.16 15.46
N ASN A 64 -21.66 -9.30 15.63
CA ASN A 64 -21.30 -10.33 16.60
C ASN A 64 -20.11 -11.19 16.10
N ASP A 65 -19.72 -12.19 16.87
CA ASP A 65 -18.56 -13.02 16.55
C ASP A 65 -18.79 -13.91 15.32
N GLU A 66 -20.02 -14.38 15.10
CA GLU A 66 -20.41 -15.08 13.88
C GLU A 66 -20.22 -14.19 12.65
N TRP A 67 -20.61 -12.92 12.75
CA TRP A 67 -20.42 -11.94 11.69
C TRP A 67 -18.93 -11.69 11.41
N LYS A 68 -18.10 -11.54 12.46
CA LYS A 68 -16.65 -11.36 12.30
C LYS A 68 -16.01 -12.56 11.62
N LEU A 69 -16.42 -13.77 12.00
CA LEU A 69 -15.94 -15.01 11.39
C LEU A 69 -16.33 -15.07 9.90
N GLN A 70 -17.59 -14.79 9.56
CA GLN A 70 -18.02 -14.72 8.16
C GLN A 70 -17.25 -13.65 7.37
N CYS A 71 -17.03 -12.48 7.98
CA CYS A 71 -16.25 -11.40 7.39
C CYS A 71 -14.81 -11.81 7.12
N GLY A 72 -14.16 -12.48 8.07
CA GLY A 72 -12.84 -13.05 7.89
C GLY A 72 -12.79 -14.01 6.71
N ILE A 73 -13.64 -15.05 6.73
CA ILE A 73 -13.62 -16.13 5.73
C ILE A 73 -13.84 -15.60 4.30
N LEU A 74 -14.82 -14.71 4.11
CA LEU A 74 -15.19 -14.19 2.79
C LEU A 74 -14.12 -13.27 2.18
N ASN A 75 -13.27 -12.68 3.03
CA ASN A 75 -12.24 -11.74 2.63
C ASN A 75 -10.83 -12.35 2.58
N LEU A 76 -10.69 -13.67 2.75
CA LEU A 76 -9.45 -14.36 2.46
C LEU A 76 -9.22 -14.48 0.95
N ASN A 77 -7.99 -14.25 0.53
CA ASN A 77 -7.55 -14.44 -0.86
C ASN A 77 -6.17 -15.11 -0.91
N GLY A 78 -5.75 -15.53 -2.10
CA GLY A 78 -4.42 -16.11 -2.34
C GLY A 78 -4.11 -17.30 -1.43
N ALA A 79 -2.89 -17.34 -0.90
CA ALA A 79 -2.45 -18.41 -0.01
C ALA A 79 -3.27 -18.53 1.28
N ALA A 80 -3.84 -17.43 1.81
CA ALA A 80 -4.68 -17.47 3.00
C ALA A 80 -6.01 -18.18 2.75
N LYS A 81 -6.58 -18.03 1.54
CA LYS A 81 -7.79 -18.77 1.17
C LYS A 81 -7.53 -20.27 1.06
N LEU A 82 -6.37 -20.67 0.54
CA LEU A 82 -5.94 -22.07 0.49
C LEU A 82 -5.72 -22.63 1.90
N TRP A 83 -5.04 -21.89 2.77
CA TRP A 83 -4.84 -22.24 4.18
C TRP A 83 -6.15 -22.58 4.89
N PHE A 84 -7.20 -21.76 4.71
CA PHE A 84 -8.48 -21.96 5.36
C PHE A 84 -9.14 -23.31 4.98
N THR A 85 -8.88 -23.85 3.80
CA THR A 85 -9.43 -25.15 3.38
C THR A 85 -8.93 -26.33 4.23
N GLY A 86 -7.78 -26.19 4.88
CA GLY A 86 -7.18 -27.22 5.73
C GLY A 86 -7.36 -26.98 7.23
N VAL A 87 -7.96 -25.86 7.63
CA VAL A 87 -8.06 -25.43 9.02
C VAL A 87 -9.47 -25.66 9.55
N ALA A 88 -9.57 -26.32 10.72
CA ALA A 88 -10.82 -26.52 11.42
C ALA A 88 -11.00 -25.45 12.51
N VAL A 89 -11.77 -24.41 12.21
CA VAL A 89 -12.12 -23.35 13.15
C VAL A 89 -13.62 -23.07 13.08
N ASN A 90 -14.28 -22.99 14.23
CA ASN A 90 -15.72 -22.79 14.33
C ASN A 90 -16.08 -21.48 15.05
N THR A 91 -15.13 -20.88 15.76
CA THR A 91 -15.33 -19.61 16.47
C THR A 91 -14.41 -18.52 15.92
N TRP A 92 -14.82 -17.27 16.13
CA TRP A 92 -13.99 -16.11 15.77
C TRP A 92 -12.62 -16.12 16.48
N ASP A 93 -12.58 -16.53 17.74
CA ASP A 93 -11.35 -16.53 18.53
C ASP A 93 -10.36 -17.61 18.05
N GLU A 94 -10.85 -18.80 17.73
CA GLU A 94 -10.07 -19.87 17.08
C GLU A 94 -9.52 -19.41 15.73
N PHE A 95 -10.37 -18.81 14.89
CA PHE A 95 -9.99 -18.28 13.58
C PHE A 95 -8.89 -17.23 13.70
N LYS A 96 -9.10 -16.22 14.57
CA LYS A 96 -8.13 -15.15 14.82
C LYS A 96 -6.79 -15.71 15.29
N THR A 97 -6.82 -16.61 16.26
CA THR A 97 -5.60 -17.20 16.83
C THR A 97 -4.84 -18.03 15.80
N ALA A 98 -5.55 -18.86 15.03
CA ALA A 98 -4.94 -19.66 13.97
C ALA A 98 -4.34 -18.78 12.86
N LEU A 99 -5.06 -17.72 12.44
CA LEU A 99 -4.60 -16.81 11.39
C LEU A 99 -3.31 -16.09 11.80
N ILE A 100 -3.25 -15.52 13.01
CA ILE A 100 -2.07 -14.80 13.50
C ILE A 100 -0.88 -15.75 13.69
N ARG A 101 -1.14 -16.99 14.13
CA ARG A 101 -0.10 -18.01 14.29
C ARG A 101 0.51 -18.43 12.95
N ASP A 102 -0.32 -18.65 11.93
CA ASP A 102 0.12 -19.23 10.66
C ASP A 102 0.56 -18.16 9.65
N PHE A 103 0.12 -16.91 9.83
CA PHE A 103 0.60 -15.73 9.11
C PHE A 103 1.20 -14.71 10.07
N PRO A 104 2.28 -15.08 10.79
CA PRO A 104 2.87 -14.18 11.77
C PRO A 104 3.47 -12.97 11.08
N THR A 105 3.39 -11.83 11.76
CA THR A 105 4.11 -10.63 11.37
C THR A 105 5.61 -10.83 11.62
N SER A 106 6.30 -11.47 10.70
CA SER A 106 7.74 -11.27 10.57
C SER A 106 7.94 -9.91 9.92
N VAL A 107 8.14 -8.87 10.74
CA VAL A 107 8.69 -7.61 10.22
C VAL A 107 10.15 -7.91 9.87
N ASP A 108 10.37 -8.51 8.70
CA ASP A 108 11.70 -8.51 8.10
C ASP A 108 12.01 -7.06 7.76
N ALA A 109 12.68 -6.37 8.69
CA ALA A 109 13.07 -4.99 8.52
C ALA A 109 13.87 -4.82 7.21
N VAL A 110 14.75 -5.77 6.91
CA VAL A 110 15.55 -5.78 5.68
C VAL A 110 14.64 -5.90 4.46
N GLY A 111 13.70 -6.85 4.48
CA GLY A 111 12.70 -7.04 3.42
C GLY A 111 11.82 -5.80 3.20
N ILE A 112 11.35 -5.15 4.26
CA ILE A 112 10.58 -3.90 4.15
C ILE A 112 11.43 -2.78 3.54
N HIS A 113 12.66 -2.58 4.03
CA HIS A 113 13.56 -1.56 3.49
C HIS A 113 13.87 -1.81 2.01
N GLN A 114 14.14 -3.06 1.62
CA GLN A 114 14.36 -3.44 0.23
C GLN A 114 13.11 -3.21 -0.63
N ALA A 115 11.93 -3.62 -0.15
CA ALA A 115 10.68 -3.39 -0.87
C ALA A 115 10.39 -1.89 -1.06
N MET A 116 10.68 -1.07 -0.04
CA MET A 116 10.56 0.40 -0.13
C MET A 116 11.54 1.03 -1.11
N ILE A 117 12.79 0.55 -1.17
CA ILE A 117 13.81 1.05 -2.12
C ILE A 117 13.46 0.69 -3.57
N ASN A 118 13.02 -0.56 -3.78
CA ASN A 118 12.74 -1.12 -5.10
C ASN A 118 11.43 -0.61 -5.71
N ARG A 119 10.50 -0.16 -4.86
CA ARG A 119 9.22 0.38 -5.31
C ARG A 119 9.41 1.76 -5.94
N LYS A 120 9.39 1.80 -7.27
CA LYS A 120 9.40 3.03 -8.09
C LYS A 120 8.01 3.38 -8.58
N LYS A 121 7.76 4.66 -8.86
CA LYS A 121 6.48 5.09 -9.43
C LYS A 121 6.31 4.51 -10.84
N LEU A 122 5.22 3.77 -11.06
CA LEU A 122 4.93 3.18 -12.37
C LEU A 122 4.43 4.24 -13.37
N PRO A 123 4.62 4.05 -14.70
CA PRO A 123 4.19 5.01 -15.71
C PRO A 123 2.70 5.34 -15.67
N HIS A 124 1.85 4.32 -15.54
CA HIS A 124 0.38 4.44 -15.59
C HIS A 124 -0.28 4.63 -14.22
N GLU A 125 0.50 4.68 -13.16
CA GLU A 125 -0.01 4.86 -11.80
C GLU A 125 -0.19 6.35 -11.46
N SER A 126 -1.20 6.72 -10.69
CA SER A 126 -1.32 8.09 -10.19
C SER A 126 -0.27 8.39 -9.11
N LEU A 127 0.07 9.66 -8.88
CA LEU A 127 0.97 10.02 -7.77
C LEU A 127 0.34 9.70 -6.40
N GLU A 128 -0.99 9.78 -6.29
CA GLU A 128 -1.70 9.44 -5.06
C GLU A 128 -1.65 7.93 -4.76
N THR A 129 -1.91 7.10 -5.77
CA THR A 129 -1.83 5.63 -5.63
C THR A 129 -0.42 5.21 -5.24
N TYR A 130 0.59 5.81 -5.89
CA TYR A 130 1.99 5.58 -5.56
C TYR A 130 2.29 5.95 -4.10
N PHE A 131 1.89 7.15 -3.68
CA PHE A 131 2.05 7.64 -2.31
C PHE A 131 1.41 6.68 -1.29
N TYR A 132 0.13 6.33 -1.45
CA TYR A 132 -0.56 5.48 -0.49
C TYR A 132 -0.03 4.04 -0.47
N SER A 133 0.47 3.52 -1.59
CA SER A 133 1.12 2.21 -1.62
C SER A 133 2.40 2.17 -0.78
N HIS A 134 3.21 3.24 -0.81
CA HIS A 134 4.39 3.36 0.05
C HIS A 134 4.03 3.59 1.52
N VAL A 135 2.98 4.38 1.79
CA VAL A 135 2.49 4.55 3.16
C VAL A 135 2.02 3.22 3.72
N ALA A 136 1.25 2.43 2.96
CA ALA A 136 0.80 1.10 3.39
C ALA A 136 1.99 0.18 3.72
N LEU A 137 2.99 0.13 2.83
CA LEU A 137 4.19 -0.68 3.03
C LEU A 137 5.02 -0.21 4.24
N GLY A 138 5.17 1.10 4.42
CA GLY A 138 5.88 1.67 5.57
C GLY A 138 5.17 1.42 6.91
N ARG A 139 3.83 1.55 6.94
CA ARG A 139 3.01 1.26 8.13
C ARG A 139 3.02 -0.23 8.48
N LYS A 140 3.04 -1.13 7.48
CA LYS A 140 3.25 -2.57 7.69
C LYS A 140 4.58 -2.84 8.39
N GLY A 141 5.64 -2.15 7.98
CA GLY A 141 6.96 -2.21 8.60
C GLY A 141 7.16 -1.38 9.87
N LYS A 142 6.11 -0.71 10.37
CA LYS A 142 6.18 0.21 11.53
C LYS A 142 7.26 1.30 11.39
N LEU A 143 7.50 1.77 10.16
CA LEU A 143 8.45 2.84 9.89
C LEU A 143 7.88 4.20 10.34
N ALA A 144 8.78 5.09 10.77
CA ALA A 144 8.46 6.49 11.06
C ALA A 144 8.11 7.25 9.76
N ASP A 145 7.25 8.26 9.86
CA ASP A 145 6.77 9.04 8.72
C ASP A 145 7.93 9.67 7.94
N GLU A 146 8.97 10.13 8.62
CA GLU A 146 10.18 10.70 8.03
C GLU A 146 10.92 9.68 7.15
N ALA A 147 10.98 8.42 7.58
CA ALA A 147 11.59 7.36 6.80
C ALA A 147 10.73 7.03 5.56
N ILE A 148 9.41 6.96 5.72
CA ILE A 148 8.48 6.73 4.61
C ILE A 148 8.60 7.83 3.56
N ILE A 149 8.64 9.10 3.98
CA ILE A 149 8.84 10.27 3.11
C ILE A 149 10.13 10.13 2.28
N LYS A 150 11.24 9.79 2.92
CA LYS A 150 12.53 9.60 2.23
C LYS A 150 12.42 8.53 1.13
N TYR A 151 11.76 7.42 1.39
CA TYR A 151 11.56 6.37 0.39
C TYR A 151 10.61 6.78 -0.74
N ILE A 152 9.53 7.50 -0.44
CA ILE A 152 8.63 8.04 -1.47
C ILE A 152 9.39 8.99 -2.40
N VAL A 153 10.21 9.87 -1.84
CA VAL A 153 11.04 10.77 -2.64
C VAL A 153 12.05 9.96 -3.47
N LEU A 154 12.69 8.94 -2.86
CA LEU A 154 13.64 8.04 -3.53
C LEU A 154 13.08 7.27 -4.73
N GLY A 155 11.78 6.96 -4.74
CA GLY A 155 11.15 6.24 -5.85
C GLY A 155 10.66 7.13 -7.00
N LEU A 156 10.79 8.45 -6.89
CA LEU A 156 10.41 9.42 -7.91
C LEU A 156 11.60 9.80 -8.80
N GLU A 157 11.91 8.92 -9.77
CA GLU A 157 12.97 9.12 -10.76
C GLU A 157 12.94 10.55 -11.36
N GLY A 158 14.03 11.30 -11.19
CA GLY A 158 14.24 12.64 -11.76
C GLY A 158 13.41 13.79 -11.18
N ARG A 159 12.52 13.54 -10.21
CA ARG A 159 11.63 14.57 -9.61
C ARG A 159 12.06 15.08 -8.23
N PHE A 160 13.18 14.57 -7.73
CA PHE A 160 13.80 14.99 -6.47
C PHE A 160 13.98 16.49 -6.33
N GLY A 161 14.40 17.17 -7.42
CA GLY A 161 14.74 18.58 -7.38
C GLY A 161 13.56 19.53 -7.14
N THR A 162 12.30 19.07 -7.29
CA THR A 162 11.12 19.92 -7.12
C THR A 162 10.40 19.70 -5.78
N ILE A 163 10.80 18.68 -5.01
CA ILE A 163 10.19 18.38 -3.71
C ILE A 163 11.03 19.07 -2.63
N THR A 164 10.40 19.89 -1.80
CA THR A 164 11.09 20.52 -0.67
C THR A 164 11.21 19.54 0.50
N GLN A 165 12.09 19.83 1.47
CA GLN A 165 12.17 19.04 2.69
C GLN A 165 10.85 19.14 3.46
N VAL A 166 10.15 18.02 3.58
CA VAL A 166 8.87 17.89 4.29
C VAL A 166 9.00 16.85 5.38
N SER A 167 8.39 17.12 6.54
CA SER A 167 8.42 16.25 7.71
C SER A 167 7.14 15.45 7.91
N THR A 168 6.07 15.77 7.18
CA THR A 168 4.76 15.12 7.35
C THR A 168 4.23 14.55 6.04
N LEU A 169 3.58 13.39 6.13
CA LEU A 169 2.95 12.71 4.99
C LEU A 169 1.89 13.57 4.27
N PRO A 170 1.00 14.32 4.97
CA PRO A 170 0.01 15.17 4.31
C PRO A 170 0.62 16.30 3.49
N GLU A 171 1.70 16.92 3.98
CA GLU A 171 2.38 18.00 3.26
C GLU A 171 3.05 17.47 1.98
N LEU A 172 3.70 16.30 2.07
CA LEU A 172 4.25 15.64 0.89
C LEU A 172 3.17 15.36 -0.16
N LEU A 173 2.02 14.83 0.25
CA LEU A 173 0.91 14.54 -0.66
C LEU A 173 0.42 15.80 -1.38
N LYS A 174 0.31 16.93 -0.67
CA LYS A 174 -0.08 18.23 -1.25
C LYS A 174 0.91 18.68 -2.34
N GLN A 175 2.21 18.54 -2.08
CA GLN A 175 3.23 18.87 -3.08
C GLN A 175 3.17 17.95 -4.30
N LEU A 176 2.98 16.65 -4.10
CA LEU A 176 2.82 15.69 -5.20
C LEU A 176 1.60 16.00 -6.07
N LYS A 177 0.48 16.43 -5.46
CA LYS A 177 -0.73 16.86 -6.19
C LYS A 177 -0.44 18.10 -7.04
N TRP A 178 0.19 19.11 -6.46
CA TRP A 178 0.58 20.32 -7.21
C TRP A 178 1.50 19.99 -8.40
N LEU A 179 2.47 19.08 -8.22
CA LEU A 179 3.33 18.62 -9.32
C LEU A 179 2.56 17.89 -10.42
N ALA A 180 1.51 17.14 -10.09
CA ALA A 180 0.64 16.51 -11.07
C ALA A 180 -0.09 17.56 -11.91
N GLU A 181 -0.71 18.53 -11.26
CA GLU A 181 -1.47 19.61 -11.89
C GLU A 181 -0.58 20.44 -12.84
N VAL A 182 0.60 20.86 -12.37
CA VAL A 182 1.54 21.65 -13.18
C VAL A 182 2.02 20.88 -14.41
N ARG A 183 2.18 19.55 -14.31
CA ARG A 183 2.55 18.72 -15.46
C ARG A 183 1.43 18.67 -16.50
N ASP A 184 0.19 18.53 -16.05
CA ASP A 184 -0.96 18.43 -16.94
C ASP A 184 -1.29 19.79 -17.61
N LEU A 185 -0.84 20.90 -17.00
CA LEU A 185 -0.91 22.24 -17.57
C LEU A 185 0.21 22.58 -18.56
N LYS A 186 1.35 21.86 -18.55
CA LYS A 186 2.41 22.11 -19.53
C LYS A 186 1.89 21.73 -20.92
N PRO A 187 1.82 22.68 -21.87
CA PRO A 187 1.51 22.32 -23.25
C PRO A 187 2.51 21.25 -23.68
N THR A 188 2.02 20.13 -24.19
CA THR A 188 2.86 19.23 -24.98
C THR A 188 3.42 20.08 -26.12
N GLU A 189 4.66 20.56 -25.97
CA GLU A 189 5.42 21.04 -27.11
C GLU A 189 5.57 19.84 -28.04
N GLY A 190 4.62 19.71 -28.95
CA GLY A 190 4.69 18.82 -30.08
C GLY A 190 5.96 19.17 -30.81
N HIS A 191 7.02 18.41 -30.54
CA HIS A 191 8.16 18.34 -31.41
C HIS A 191 7.65 17.72 -32.71
N VAL A 192 7.07 18.56 -33.57
CA VAL A 192 6.95 18.29 -34.99
C VAL A 192 8.39 18.13 -35.45
N ARG A 193 8.88 16.88 -35.49
CA ARG A 193 10.07 16.54 -36.27
C ARG A 193 9.77 16.99 -37.70
N PRO A 194 10.55 17.91 -38.29
CA PRO A 194 10.50 18.10 -39.73
C PRO A 194 10.95 16.78 -40.34
N SER A 195 10.03 16.07 -40.98
CA SER A 195 10.32 14.92 -41.82
C SER A 195 11.09 15.41 -43.04
N ILE A 196 12.41 15.55 -42.90
CA ILE A 196 13.30 15.65 -44.05
C ILE A 196 13.38 14.25 -44.65
N LEU A 197 12.57 14.03 -45.68
CA LEU A 197 12.80 12.99 -46.68
C LEU A 197 14.21 13.17 -47.25
N LYS A 198 15.05 12.14 -47.13
CA LYS A 198 15.96 11.70 -48.20
C LYS A 198 16.49 10.30 -47.93
N SER A 199 16.23 9.45 -48.91
CA SER A 199 16.72 8.08 -49.06
C SER A 199 18.18 8.05 -49.53
N ALA A 200 18.80 6.88 -49.30
CA ALA A 200 19.92 6.26 -50.02
C ALA A 200 21.32 6.24 -49.36
N LYS A 201 21.70 5.02 -48.94
CA LYS A 201 22.99 4.30 -49.08
C LYS A 201 24.30 5.11 -49.01
N SER A 202 25.15 4.81 -48.02
CA SER A 202 26.40 4.05 -48.23
C SER A 202 27.30 4.10 -46.99
N SER A 203 28.03 3.00 -46.82
CA SER A 203 29.12 2.78 -45.88
C SER A 203 30.27 3.79 -46.04
N GLY A 204 30.78 4.33 -44.94
CA GLY A 204 32.03 5.08 -44.91
C GLY A 204 32.15 5.96 -43.68
N ALA A 205 33.14 5.68 -42.84
CA ALA A 205 33.45 6.38 -41.61
C ALA A 205 33.63 7.89 -41.80
N LEU A 206 33.09 8.71 -40.89
CA LEU A 206 33.62 10.03 -40.55
C LEU A 206 33.12 10.47 -39.16
N SER A 207 34.11 10.73 -38.30
CA SER A 207 34.00 11.26 -36.95
C SER A 207 33.07 12.48 -36.90
N ALA A 208 32.02 12.41 -36.07
CA ALA A 208 31.28 13.58 -35.62
C ALA A 208 31.51 13.75 -34.12
N ASN A 209 32.44 14.65 -33.82
CA ASN A 209 32.85 15.09 -32.51
C ASN A 209 31.65 15.74 -31.77
N ILE A 210 30.97 14.98 -30.91
CA ILE A 210 29.94 15.50 -30.02
C ILE A 210 30.65 16.10 -28.79
N LYS A 211 30.74 17.43 -28.73
CA LYS A 211 31.26 18.15 -27.56
C LYS A 211 30.17 18.31 -26.49
N CYS A 212 30.41 17.78 -25.29
CA CYS A 212 29.62 18.05 -24.09
C CYS A 212 29.95 19.47 -23.58
N TYR A 213 28.99 20.39 -23.63
CA TYR A 213 29.19 21.80 -23.23
C TYR A 213 29.10 22.07 -21.73
N ARG A 214 28.99 21.02 -20.89
CA ARG A 214 28.94 21.17 -19.43
C ARG A 214 30.16 20.59 -18.70
N CYS A 215 30.90 19.67 -19.31
CA CYS A 215 32.04 19.01 -18.69
C CYS A 215 33.06 18.66 -19.78
N ASN A 216 34.24 19.29 -19.79
CA ASN A 216 35.27 19.04 -20.81
C ASN A 216 36.14 17.81 -20.45
N GLY A 217 35.51 16.67 -20.13
CA GLY A 217 36.21 15.43 -19.78
C GLY A 217 35.34 14.18 -20.04
N GLU A 218 35.93 13.20 -20.72
CA GLU A 218 35.35 11.86 -20.93
C GLU A 218 35.58 11.01 -19.68
N GLU A 219 34.54 10.61 -18.94
CA GLU A 219 34.61 9.44 -18.04
C GLU A 219 33.28 8.70 -17.90
N ASP A 220 33.39 7.37 -17.81
CA ASP A 220 32.32 6.37 -17.82
C ASP A 220 31.35 6.44 -16.63
N PHE A 221 30.07 6.25 -16.93
CA PHE A 221 28.92 6.26 -16.01
C PHE A 221 28.94 5.18 -14.91
N VAL A 222 29.92 4.27 -14.90
CA VAL A 222 29.99 3.12 -13.99
C VAL A 222 30.54 3.49 -12.60
N LYS A 223 31.20 4.64 -12.42
CA LYS A 223 31.87 5.00 -11.16
C LYS A 223 30.99 5.72 -10.11
N ILE A 224 29.78 6.16 -10.44
CA ILE A 224 28.93 6.94 -9.50
C ILE A 224 28.28 6.03 -8.44
N VAL A 225 27.97 4.78 -8.78
CA VAL A 225 27.29 3.85 -7.84
C VAL A 225 28.20 3.43 -6.68
N PHE A 226 29.52 3.32 -6.90
CA PHE A 226 30.45 2.88 -5.86
C PHE A 226 30.83 3.97 -4.84
N ARG A 227 30.70 5.25 -5.17
CA ARG A 227 31.14 6.33 -4.25
C ARG A 227 30.12 6.62 -3.13
N ILE A 228 28.85 6.32 -3.35
CA ILE A 228 27.80 6.47 -2.31
C ILE A 228 27.86 5.32 -1.28
N SER A 229 28.37 4.13 -1.65
CA SER A 229 28.54 3.02 -0.70
C SER A 229 29.69 3.22 0.29
N SER A 230 30.76 3.97 -0.06
CA SER A 230 31.91 4.14 0.84
C SER A 230 31.73 5.22 1.90
N GLU A 231 30.86 6.21 1.69
CA GLU A 231 30.63 7.29 2.67
C GLU A 231 29.63 6.89 3.77
N PHE A 232 28.77 5.89 3.54
CA PHE A 232 27.77 5.46 4.53
C PHE A 232 28.33 4.52 5.62
N SER A 233 29.57 4.02 5.48
CA SER A 233 30.21 3.14 6.47
C SER A 233 31.03 3.86 7.54
N GLN A 234 31.07 5.20 7.56
CA GLN A 234 31.81 5.98 8.57
C GLN A 234 30.96 6.72 9.60
N GLU A 235 29.62 6.69 9.51
CA GLU A 235 28.72 7.31 10.51
C GLU A 235 27.99 6.31 11.42
N PHE A 236 28.36 5.03 11.40
CA PHE A 236 27.90 4.04 12.38
C PHE A 236 29.09 3.31 13.00
N LEU A 237 29.78 4.03 13.89
CA LEU A 237 30.54 3.47 15.02
C LEU A 237 30.23 4.31 16.26
#